data_AF-A0A2I0KL29-F1
#
_entry.id   AF-A0A2I0KL29-F1
#
_cell.length_a   1.000
_cell.length_b   1.000
_cell.length_c   1.000
_cell.angle_alpha   90.00
_cell.angle_beta   90.00
_cell.angle_gamma   90.00
#
_symmetry.space_group_name_H-M   'P 1'
#
loop_
_entity.id
_entity.type
_entity.pdbx_description
1 polymer ?
#
loop_
_entity_poly.entity_id
_entity_poly.type
_entity_poly.pdbx_seq_one_letter_code
_entity_poly.pdbx_strand_id
1 'polypeptide(L)'
;MKEKRYSKDCAEDVVKSLDLPIEKIKKCVGDPGADTENEVLKAEQELQVGRGSRGDVTILPTLVINNVQYRGKLERTAVLKATCAGFKETTEPAVCLSGDLETNECQEKNGGCWGDDKSNVTACKIYLKQCPVMDGIQYQGDGFTYCEGTFFFCQKRLDVA
;
A
#
# COMPACT_ATOMS: atom_id res chain seq x y z
N MET A 1 2.25 -14.85 32.09
CA MET A 1 0.85 -15.26 32.33
C MET A 1 0.58 -15.53 33.82
N LYS A 2 0.74 -14.53 34.71
CA LYS A 2 0.67 -14.77 36.17
C LYS A 2 -0.74 -14.98 36.71
N GLU A 3 -1.77 -14.51 35.99
CA GLU A 3 -3.16 -14.54 36.46
C GLU A 3 -4.08 -15.49 35.66
N LYS A 4 -3.52 -16.32 34.75
CA LYS A 4 -4.29 -17.25 33.89
C LYS A 4 -5.50 -16.65 33.15
N ARG A 5 -5.51 -15.33 32.92
CA ARG A 5 -6.61 -14.62 32.24
C ARG A 5 -6.82 -15.02 30.77
N TYR A 6 -5.85 -15.69 30.16
CA TYR A 6 -5.93 -16.18 28.79
C TYR A 6 -6.30 -17.67 28.80
N SER A 7 -7.58 -17.95 29.06
CA SER A 7 -8.15 -19.30 29.08
C SER A 7 -8.96 -19.57 27.81
N LYS A 8 -9.36 -20.85 27.63
CA LYS A 8 -10.32 -21.23 26.59
C LYS A 8 -11.62 -20.44 26.74
N ASP A 9 -12.16 -20.36 27.95
CA ASP A 9 -13.40 -19.63 28.24
C ASP A 9 -13.31 -18.15 27.85
N CYS A 10 -12.15 -17.51 28.12
CA CYS A 10 -11.89 -16.13 27.70
C CYS A 10 -11.97 -15.97 26.17
N ALA A 11 -11.40 -16.91 25.41
CA ALA A 11 -11.51 -16.90 23.95
C ALA A 11 -12.95 -17.15 23.48
N GLU A 12 -13.67 -18.06 24.12
CA GLU A 12 -15.07 -18.37 23.80
C GLU A 12 -16.00 -17.16 24.07
N ASP A 13 -15.78 -16.42 25.15
CA ASP A 13 -16.56 -15.24 25.49
C ASP A 13 -16.31 -14.09 24.51
N VAL A 14 -15.06 -13.89 24.07
CA VAL A 14 -14.74 -12.92 23.01
C VAL A 14 -15.47 -13.28 21.71
N VAL A 15 -15.44 -14.54 21.30
CA VAL A 15 -16.14 -15.02 20.09
C VAL A 15 -17.65 -14.77 20.18
N LYS A 16 -18.27 -15.06 21.33
CA LYS A 16 -19.69 -14.81 21.56
C LYS A 16 -20.02 -13.31 21.53
N SER A 17 -19.16 -12.46 22.11
CA SER A 17 -19.36 -11.00 22.10
C SER A 17 -19.32 -10.38 20.70
N LEU A 18 -18.71 -11.08 19.74
CA LEU A 18 -18.67 -10.71 18.33
C LEU A 18 -19.79 -11.37 17.50
N ASP A 19 -20.74 -12.05 18.15
CA ASP A 19 -21.84 -12.80 17.52
C ASP A 19 -21.37 -13.85 16.50
N LEU A 20 -20.16 -14.40 16.69
CA LEU A 20 -19.59 -15.40 15.80
C LEU A 20 -20.02 -16.82 16.21
N PRO A 21 -20.28 -17.73 15.25
CA PRO A 21 -20.75 -19.08 15.52
C PRO A 21 -19.64 -19.95 16.12
N ILE A 22 -19.60 -20.02 17.45
CA ILE A 22 -18.54 -20.69 18.22
C ILE A 22 -18.32 -22.15 17.83
N GLU A 23 -19.39 -22.88 17.50
CA GLU A 23 -19.30 -24.29 17.09
C GLU A 23 -18.55 -24.46 15.76
N LYS A 24 -18.69 -23.51 14.83
CA LYS A 24 -17.92 -23.52 13.57
C LYS A 24 -16.46 -23.23 13.81
N ILE A 25 -16.15 -22.32 14.74
CA ILE A 25 -14.76 -21.99 15.10
C ILE A 25 -14.09 -23.16 15.81
N LYS A 26 -14.77 -23.79 16.78
CA LYS A 26 -14.26 -25.01 17.45
C LYS A 26 -13.95 -26.12 16.45
N LYS A 27 -14.84 -26.34 15.48
CA LYS A 27 -14.61 -27.31 14.40
C LYS A 27 -13.41 -26.93 13.52
N CYS A 28 -13.23 -25.64 13.22
CA CYS A 28 -12.12 -25.14 12.42
C CYS A 28 -10.77 -25.26 13.14
N VAL A 29 -10.72 -24.94 14.43
CA VAL A 29 -9.52 -25.08 15.27
C VAL A 29 -9.17 -26.56 15.47
N GLY A 30 -10.18 -27.42 15.59
CA GLY A 30 -9.99 -28.85 15.85
C GLY A 30 -9.53 -29.11 17.28
N ASP A 31 -8.79 -30.21 17.48
CA ASP A 31 -8.18 -30.54 18.76
C ASP A 31 -6.79 -29.90 18.89
N PRO A 32 -6.58 -28.92 19.79
CA PRO A 32 -5.28 -28.27 19.97
C PRO A 32 -4.20 -29.20 20.56
N GLY A 33 -4.60 -30.34 21.13
CA GLY A 33 -3.67 -31.33 21.68
C GLY A 33 -3.30 -32.45 20.71
N ALA A 34 -3.90 -32.50 19.52
CA ALA A 34 -3.64 -33.53 18.55
C ALA A 34 -2.35 -33.25 17.76
N ASP A 35 -1.50 -34.27 17.62
CA ASP A 35 -0.31 -34.24 16.76
C ASP A 35 -0.67 -34.66 15.33
N THR A 36 -1.49 -33.84 14.68
CA THR A 36 -2.00 -34.09 13.32
C THR A 36 -1.98 -32.81 12.50
N GLU A 37 -1.87 -32.93 11.17
CA GLU A 37 -1.96 -31.76 10.29
C GLU A 37 -3.31 -31.05 10.44
N ASN A 38 -3.26 -29.74 10.66
CA ASN A 38 -4.43 -28.86 10.59
C ASN A 38 -4.38 -28.08 9.27
N GLU A 39 -5.42 -28.19 8.45
CA GLU A 39 -5.47 -27.59 7.11
C GLU A 39 -5.28 -26.06 7.14
N VAL A 40 -5.81 -25.37 8.16
CA VAL A 40 -5.68 -23.91 8.31
C VAL A 40 -4.26 -23.52 8.64
N LEU A 41 -3.62 -24.21 9.60
CA LEU A 41 -2.23 -23.94 9.96
C LEU A 41 -1.28 -24.24 8.80
N LYS A 42 -1.53 -25.32 8.05
CA LYS A 42 -0.75 -25.68 6.87
C LYS A 42 -0.87 -24.61 5.78
N ALA A 43 -2.09 -24.16 5.49
CA ALA A 43 -2.32 -23.06 4.55
C ALA A 43 -1.62 -21.77 4.99
N GLU A 44 -1.63 -21.44 6.28
CA GLU A 44 -0.92 -20.26 6.81
C GLU A 44 0.61 -20.38 6.62
N GLN A 45 1.19 -21.54 6.95
CA GLN A 45 2.62 -21.81 6.74
C GLN A 45 3.00 -21.68 5.25
N GLU A 46 2.21 -22.23 4.34
CA GLU A 46 2.44 -22.12 2.90
C GLU A 46 2.34 -20.68 2.38
N LEU A 47 1.52 -19.84 3.01
CA LEU A 47 1.42 -18.40 2.68
C LEU A 47 2.60 -17.59 3.24
N GLN A 48 3.25 -18.07 4.31
CA GLN A 48 4.46 -17.48 4.86
C GLN A 48 5.71 -17.78 4.02
N VAL A 49 5.72 -18.85 3.23
CA VAL A 49 6.80 -19.17 2.28
C VAL A 49 6.85 -18.15 1.15
N GLY A 50 8.01 -17.56 0.92
CA GLY A 50 8.30 -16.58 -0.11
C GLY A 50 7.98 -17.09 -1.51
N ARG A 51 7.50 -16.19 -2.38
CA ARG A 51 7.17 -16.50 -3.78
C ARG A 51 7.73 -15.40 -4.69
N GLY A 52 8.46 -15.78 -5.73
CA GLY A 52 9.08 -14.84 -6.66
C GLY A 52 10.18 -14.01 -5.99
N SER A 53 10.06 -12.69 -6.03
CA SER A 53 11.01 -11.76 -5.37
C SER A 53 10.77 -11.57 -3.87
N ARG A 54 9.66 -12.11 -3.33
CA ARG A 54 9.33 -12.04 -1.90
C ARG A 54 10.07 -13.13 -1.13
N GLY A 55 10.79 -12.75 -0.08
CA GLY A 55 11.38 -13.69 0.87
C GLY A 55 10.35 -14.31 1.82
N ASP A 56 10.78 -15.30 2.59
CA ASP A 56 9.97 -15.96 3.60
C ASP A 56 9.61 -15.01 4.75
N VAL A 57 8.42 -15.19 5.33
CA VAL A 57 8.02 -14.53 6.57
C VAL A 57 8.62 -15.32 7.74
N THR A 58 9.71 -14.82 8.30
CA THR A 58 10.41 -15.46 9.42
C THR A 58 10.22 -14.75 10.76
N ILE A 59 9.73 -13.50 10.75
CA ILE A 59 9.55 -12.66 11.93
C ILE A 59 8.14 -12.05 11.89
N LEU A 60 7.42 -12.13 13.00
CA LEU A 60 6.11 -11.51 13.17
C LEU A 60 6.21 -10.30 14.12
N PRO A 61 5.47 -9.20 13.86
CA PRO A 61 4.58 -9.00 12.71
C PRO A 61 5.34 -8.62 11.44
N THR A 62 4.97 -9.21 10.29
CA THR A 62 5.42 -8.80 8.96
C THR A 62 4.23 -8.29 8.16
N LEU A 63 4.39 -7.11 7.53
CA LEU A 63 3.40 -6.56 6.60
C LEU A 63 3.79 -6.88 5.16
N VAL A 64 2.84 -7.39 4.38
CA VAL A 64 3.00 -7.69 2.96
C VAL A 64 1.94 -6.92 2.18
N ILE A 65 2.37 -6.14 1.18
CA ILE A 65 1.49 -5.35 0.31
C ILE A 65 1.78 -5.80 -1.13
N ASN A 66 0.76 -6.21 -1.88
CA ASN A 66 0.90 -6.68 -3.28
C ASN A 66 2.01 -7.73 -3.47
N ASN A 67 2.09 -8.70 -2.56
CA ASN A 67 3.13 -9.75 -2.52
C ASN A 67 4.57 -9.22 -2.35
N VAL A 68 4.75 -7.98 -1.88
CA VAL A 68 6.06 -7.42 -1.52
C VAL A 68 6.11 -7.22 -0.01
N GLN A 69 7.22 -7.64 0.61
CA GLN A 69 7.44 -7.47 2.03
C GLN A 69 7.80 -6.02 2.34
N TYR A 70 7.02 -5.37 3.21
CA TYR A 70 7.30 -4.02 3.68
C TYR A 70 8.42 -4.05 4.74
N ARG A 71 9.44 -3.22 4.57
CA ARG A 71 10.63 -3.14 5.46
C ARG A 71 10.76 -1.83 6.23
N GLY A 72 9.73 -0.99 6.20
CA GLY A 72 9.71 0.27 6.95
C GLY A 72 9.14 0.13 8.36
N LYS A 73 9.03 1.25 9.07
CA LYS A 73 8.35 1.31 10.37
C LYS A 73 6.86 1.02 10.19
N LEU A 74 6.29 0.25 11.11
CA LEU A 74 4.84 -0.04 11.17
C LEU A 74 4.06 1.11 11.86
N GLU A 75 4.35 2.35 11.46
CA GLU A 75 3.62 3.54 11.90
C GLU A 75 2.41 3.78 10.97
N ARG A 76 1.32 4.32 11.51
CA ARG A 76 0.05 4.51 10.78
C ARG A 76 0.24 5.21 9.43
N THR A 77 0.94 6.35 9.41
CA THR A 77 1.17 7.13 8.18
C THR A 77 2.06 6.37 7.20
N ALA A 78 3.10 5.69 7.69
CA ALA A 78 4.04 4.96 6.84
C ALA A 78 3.38 3.74 6.16
N VAL A 79 2.56 2.99 6.91
CA VAL A 79 1.77 1.88 6.37
C VAL A 79 0.75 2.37 5.35
N LEU A 80 0.06 3.48 5.64
CA LEU A 80 -0.94 4.03 4.73
C LEU A 80 -0.28 4.55 3.44
N LYS A 81 0.88 5.21 3.54
CA LYS A 81 1.68 5.64 2.38
C LYS A 81 2.13 4.45 1.53
N ALA A 82 2.62 3.39 2.15
CA ALA A 82 2.99 2.16 1.45
C ALA A 82 1.79 1.49 0.76
N THR A 83 0.60 1.58 1.35
CA THR A 83 -0.64 1.07 0.76
C THR A 83 -1.08 1.91 -0.43
N CYS A 84 -1.02 3.24 -0.31
CA CYS A 84 -1.33 4.18 -1.39
C CYS A 84 -0.41 4.01 -2.60
N ALA A 85 0.89 3.76 -2.37
CA ALA A 85 1.86 3.45 -3.42
C ALA A 85 1.54 2.15 -4.20
N GLY A 86 0.62 1.31 -3.71
CA GLY A 86 0.18 0.10 -4.40
C GLY A 86 -0.92 0.33 -5.43
N PHE A 87 -1.52 1.52 -5.50
CA PHE A 87 -2.53 1.87 -6.49
C PHE A 87 -1.86 2.26 -7.81
N LYS A 88 -2.56 2.02 -8.93
CA LYS A 88 -2.14 2.57 -10.21
C LYS A 88 -2.35 4.08 -10.20
N GLU A 89 -1.52 4.81 -10.93
CA GLU A 89 -1.69 6.25 -11.10
C GLU A 89 -3.13 6.58 -11.49
N THR A 90 -3.69 7.61 -10.85
CA THR A 90 -5.07 8.11 -11.03
C THR A 90 -6.19 7.23 -10.49
N THR A 91 -5.88 6.04 -9.96
CA THR A 91 -6.85 5.14 -9.31
C THR A 91 -6.82 5.21 -7.79
N GLU A 92 -6.02 6.14 -7.25
CA GLU A 92 -5.81 6.26 -5.81
C GLU A 92 -7.07 6.84 -5.13
N PRO A 93 -7.48 6.31 -3.97
CA PRO A 93 -8.53 6.91 -3.17
C PRO A 93 -8.18 8.35 -2.74
N ALA A 94 -9.21 9.20 -2.55
CA ALA A 94 -9.01 10.59 -2.15
C ALA A 94 -8.16 10.78 -0.88
N VAL A 95 -8.20 9.81 0.06
CA VAL A 95 -7.36 9.85 1.27
C VAL A 95 -5.87 9.84 0.93
N CYS A 96 -5.46 9.10 -0.11
CA CYS A 96 -4.07 9.03 -0.52
C CYS A 96 -3.56 10.39 -0.98
N LEU A 97 -4.40 11.18 -1.66
CA LEU A 97 -4.04 12.49 -2.22
C LEU A 97 -3.85 13.60 -1.16
N SER A 98 -3.87 13.26 0.13
CA SER A 98 -3.55 14.21 1.20
C SER A 98 -2.05 14.48 1.28
N GLY A 99 -1.66 15.70 1.63
CA GLY A 99 -0.25 16.11 1.71
C GLY A 99 0.58 15.37 2.76
N ASP A 100 -0.08 14.69 3.72
CA ASP A 100 0.59 13.84 4.71
C ASP A 100 1.04 12.49 4.13
N LEU A 101 0.45 12.07 3.00
CA LEU A 101 0.69 10.77 2.36
C LEU A 101 1.42 10.93 1.04
N GLU A 102 0.93 11.77 0.15
CA GLU A 102 1.60 12.08 -1.11
C GLU A 102 2.68 13.13 -0.93
N THR A 103 3.85 12.85 -1.50
CA THR A 103 4.90 13.84 -1.59
C THR A 103 4.56 14.77 -2.76
N ASN A 104 4.51 16.09 -2.52
CA ASN A 104 4.35 17.05 -3.61
C ASN A 104 5.66 17.17 -4.40
N GLU A 105 5.75 16.48 -5.53
CA GLU A 105 6.94 16.49 -6.40
C GLU A 105 7.15 17.84 -7.12
N CYS A 106 6.12 18.69 -7.16
CA CYS A 106 6.19 20.05 -7.70
C CYS A 106 6.82 21.06 -6.70
N GLN A 107 7.08 20.66 -5.45
CA GLN A 107 7.73 21.53 -4.48
C GLN A 107 9.15 21.88 -4.94
N GLU A 108 9.62 23.11 -4.69
CA GLU A 108 10.94 23.59 -5.16
C GLU A 108 12.11 22.66 -4.78
N LYS A 109 12.00 21.97 -3.64
CA LYS A 109 13.01 21.01 -3.15
C LYS A 109 12.92 19.62 -3.78
N ASN A 110 11.84 19.30 -4.49
CA ASN A 110 11.59 18.00 -5.12
C ASN A 110 11.66 18.05 -6.66
N GLY A 111 12.12 19.17 -7.24
CA GLY A 111 12.23 19.37 -8.69
C GLY A 111 11.65 20.70 -9.13
N GLY A 112 10.63 21.19 -8.42
CA GLY A 112 9.96 22.45 -8.73
C GLY A 112 8.96 22.37 -9.88
N CYS A 113 8.21 23.44 -10.08
CA CYS A 113 7.28 23.55 -11.20
C CYS A 113 8.01 24.09 -12.45
N TRP A 114 7.71 23.49 -13.60
CA TRP A 114 7.88 24.08 -14.92
C TRP A 114 6.57 24.77 -15.32
N GLY A 115 6.67 25.86 -16.07
CA GLY A 115 5.51 26.57 -16.62
C GLY A 115 5.83 27.20 -17.96
N ASP A 116 4.83 27.24 -18.84
CA ASP A 116 4.86 27.96 -20.11
C ASP A 116 3.86 29.12 -20.09
N ASP A 117 4.37 30.33 -20.22
CA ASP A 117 3.59 31.58 -20.19
C ASP A 117 2.67 31.72 -21.41
N LYS A 118 2.98 31.06 -22.53
CA LYS A 118 2.20 31.18 -23.77
C LYS A 118 0.90 30.38 -23.73
N SER A 119 0.94 29.21 -23.08
CA SER A 119 -0.21 28.32 -22.94
C SER A 119 -0.86 28.37 -21.55
N ASN A 120 -0.27 29.12 -20.60
CA ASN A 120 -0.68 29.17 -19.19
C ASN A 120 -0.74 27.77 -18.56
N VAL A 121 0.24 26.93 -18.91
CA VAL A 121 0.34 25.54 -18.43
C VAL A 121 1.49 25.43 -17.44
N THR A 122 1.28 24.71 -16.35
CA THR A 122 2.33 24.28 -15.42
C THR A 122 2.42 22.76 -15.38
N ALA A 123 3.60 22.22 -15.04
CA ALA A 123 3.87 20.79 -14.84
C ALA A 123 4.98 20.62 -13.79
N CYS A 124 4.99 19.51 -13.03
CA CYS A 124 6.15 19.22 -12.17
C CYS A 124 7.36 18.89 -13.05
N LYS A 125 8.56 19.36 -12.67
CA LYS A 125 9.80 18.94 -13.33
C LYS A 125 10.09 17.49 -12.95
N ILE A 126 9.73 16.56 -13.83
CA ILE A 126 10.09 15.14 -13.65
C ILE A 126 11.38 14.88 -14.43
N TYR A 127 12.43 14.43 -13.74
CA TYR A 127 13.70 14.02 -14.38
C TYR A 127 13.56 12.65 -15.06
N LEU A 128 12.67 12.53 -16.06
CA LEU A 128 12.56 11.32 -16.87
C LEU A 128 13.50 11.44 -18.06
N LYS A 129 14.45 10.51 -18.23
CA LYS A 129 15.36 10.49 -19.41
C LYS A 129 14.64 10.35 -20.77
N GLN A 130 13.31 10.22 -20.76
CA GLN A 130 12.46 10.02 -21.92
C GLN A 130 11.07 10.61 -21.64
N CYS A 131 10.50 11.31 -22.62
CA CYS A 131 9.17 11.90 -22.49
C CYS A 131 8.09 10.81 -22.33
N PRO A 132 7.14 10.99 -21.39
CA PRO A 132 6.09 10.01 -21.12
C PRO A 132 5.09 9.90 -22.28
N VAL A 133 4.34 8.80 -22.32
CA VAL A 133 3.15 8.64 -23.16
C VAL A 133 1.93 8.81 -22.26
N MET A 134 1.16 9.87 -22.46
CA MET A 134 -0.07 10.15 -21.69
C MET A 134 -1.26 10.12 -22.64
N ASP A 135 -2.33 9.43 -22.27
CA ASP A 135 -3.57 9.29 -23.07
C ASP A 135 -3.33 8.87 -24.54
N GLY A 136 -2.32 8.05 -24.79
CA GLY A 136 -1.97 7.56 -26.13
C GLY A 136 -1.18 8.55 -27.00
N ILE A 137 -0.85 9.73 -26.46
CA ILE A 137 -0.03 10.74 -27.14
C ILE A 137 1.42 10.58 -26.68
N GLN A 138 2.33 10.37 -27.64
CA GLN A 138 3.77 10.31 -27.39
C GLN A 138 4.37 11.71 -27.49
N TYR A 139 4.87 12.22 -26.37
CA TYR A 139 5.51 13.52 -26.29
C TYR A 139 6.94 13.41 -26.84
N GLN A 140 7.37 14.42 -27.61
CA GLN A 140 8.70 14.45 -28.21
C GLN A 140 9.59 15.47 -27.51
N GLY A 141 10.80 15.09 -27.15
CA GLY A 141 11.75 16.00 -26.53
C GLY A 141 12.95 15.26 -25.95
N ASP A 142 13.79 16.00 -25.25
CA ASP A 142 15.00 15.45 -24.63
C ASP A 142 14.70 14.74 -23.30
N GLY A 143 13.49 14.92 -22.73
CA GLY A 143 13.11 14.40 -21.41
C GLY A 143 13.78 15.13 -20.24
N PHE A 144 14.76 16.00 -20.51
CA PHE A 144 15.54 16.69 -19.47
C PHE A 144 15.14 18.16 -19.32
N THR A 145 14.95 18.87 -20.43
CA THR A 145 14.59 20.29 -20.45
C THR A 145 13.27 20.59 -21.16
N TYR A 146 12.81 19.72 -22.06
CA TYR A 146 11.52 19.87 -22.72
C TYR A 146 10.91 18.55 -23.18
N CYS A 147 9.59 18.50 -23.18
CA CYS A 147 8.76 17.51 -23.86
C CYS A 147 7.60 18.24 -24.54
N GLU A 148 7.62 18.34 -25.87
CA GLU A 148 6.56 18.94 -26.65
C GLU A 148 5.51 17.88 -27.04
N GLY A 149 4.29 18.11 -26.58
CA GLY A 149 3.08 17.39 -26.94
C GLY A 149 1.89 18.17 -26.39
N THR A 150 0.83 18.31 -27.18
CA THR A 150 -0.23 19.28 -26.90
C THR A 150 -1.14 18.78 -25.76
N PHE A 151 -0.97 19.40 -24.59
CA PHE A 151 -1.68 19.34 -23.28
C PHE A 151 -1.62 18.04 -22.46
N PHE A 152 -1.41 18.14 -21.13
CA PHE A 152 -2.43 17.96 -20.07
C PHE A 152 -1.88 18.18 -18.64
N PHE A 153 -2.59 19.05 -17.89
CA PHE A 153 -2.71 19.25 -16.43
C PHE A 153 -1.52 19.08 -15.47
N CYS A 154 -1.09 20.19 -14.85
CA CYS A 154 -0.78 20.21 -13.42
C CYS A 154 -2.03 20.58 -12.63
N GLN A 155 -2.87 19.60 -12.36
CA GLN A 155 -3.78 19.67 -11.22
C GLN A 155 -4.09 18.27 -10.72
N LYS A 156 -3.32 17.76 -9.75
CA LYS A 156 -3.98 17.05 -8.66
C LYS A 156 -4.09 18.05 -7.52
N ARG A 157 -5.26 18.72 -7.50
CA ARG A 157 -5.72 19.72 -6.53
C ARG A 157 -5.05 19.60 -5.16
N LEU A 158 -4.24 20.61 -4.81
CA LEU A 158 -4.22 21.16 -3.45
C LEU A 158 -5.19 22.35 -3.42
N ASP A 159 -6.46 22.06 -3.68
CA ASP A 159 -7.57 22.87 -3.19
C ASP A 159 -8.44 21.91 -2.35
N VAL A 160 -7.89 21.49 -1.21
CA VAL A 160 -8.72 21.10 -0.08
C VAL A 160 -8.86 22.37 0.73
N ALA A 161 -10.09 22.86 0.81
CA ALA A 161 -10.50 24.00 1.63
C ALA A 161 -10.07 23.86 3.10
#